data_AF-Q5CPQ2-F1
#
_entry.id   AF-Q5CPQ2-F1
#
_cell.length_a   1.000
_cell.length_b   1.000
_cell.length_c   1.000
_cell.angle_alpha   90.00
_cell.angle_beta   90.00
_cell.angle_gamma   90.00
#
_symmetry.space_group_name_H-M   'P 1'
#
loop_
_entity.id
_entity.type
_entity.pdbx_description
1 polymer ?
#
loop_
_entity_poly.entity_id
_entity_poly.type
_entity_poly.pdbx_seq_one_letter_code
_entity_poly.pdbx_strand_id
1 'polypeptide(L)'
;MKAIKLCFIVLLSIILLHSFDFVRSEAPNEFTLEEQDEPTTSTSTGLSILEETRVKLLSEEFIILEMEFFDLQLKNLLGSEFWLDLHKMEHYKDIIRAILKYWKHFSDPNHKIHQENVVRFYVSNQKEMRKDLLSDYSRYRESSAAMVTKFVKNVTKYSCYRMKNTLVLFYLIFSSEPEYLVSAFLLYLLICSFRELAFSSFSTSFVKVMKNEDQLGSKMIVLGGSLVSRLIFSIQRVCFQYNKVQYPISAENQMIRNPINTQTFILEEFGLQFCLSLLELAANEEVIIDFKYLLLFFGSRMELAAEVLLAFDILKEAIRLATYLTEAISLLLNDNNAFQTIVTKIMDLYGINIWDIKKRFNECILVKEKYPVLNGIVSTTDYQKKARKRSRSRTEKSKISLRSKYSFF
;
A
#
# COMPACT_ATOMS: atom_id res chain seq x y z
N MET A 1 22.28 20.73 -28.65
CA MET A 1 21.00 20.43 -27.94
C MET A 1 20.87 19.01 -27.38
N LYS A 2 21.44 17.94 -27.99
CA LYS A 2 21.31 16.57 -27.46
C LYS A 2 22.17 16.28 -26.21
N ALA A 3 23.38 16.87 -26.11
CA ALA A 3 24.26 16.69 -24.94
C ALA A 3 23.71 17.33 -23.65
N ILE A 4 23.06 18.49 -23.75
CA ILE A 4 22.48 19.20 -22.59
C ILE A 4 21.30 18.42 -22.00
N LYS A 5 20.45 17.80 -22.83
CA LYS A 5 19.37 16.93 -22.35
C LYS A 5 19.90 15.66 -21.67
N LEU A 6 20.99 15.08 -22.17
CA LEU A 6 21.63 13.91 -21.56
C LEU A 6 22.26 14.28 -20.22
N CYS A 7 23.00 15.40 -20.14
CA CYS A 7 23.54 15.90 -18.89
C CYS A 7 22.44 16.28 -17.89
N PHE A 8 21.33 16.86 -18.34
CA PHE A 8 20.20 17.17 -17.46
C PHE A 8 19.53 15.90 -16.92
N ILE A 9 19.34 14.88 -17.76
CA ILE A 9 18.80 13.59 -17.30
C ILE A 9 19.78 12.90 -16.35
N VAL A 10 21.08 12.90 -16.63
CA VAL A 10 22.11 12.33 -15.75
C VAL A 10 22.18 13.10 -14.42
N LEU A 11 22.13 14.44 -14.47
CA LEU A 11 22.11 15.28 -13.27
C LEU A 11 20.83 15.06 -12.45
N LEU A 12 19.66 14.98 -13.09
CA LEU A 12 18.39 14.67 -12.42
C LEU A 12 18.39 13.25 -11.84
N SER A 13 19.03 12.28 -12.52
CA SER A 13 19.17 10.90 -12.04
C SER A 13 20.14 10.82 -10.86
N ILE A 14 21.23 11.59 -10.87
CA ILE A 14 22.20 11.69 -9.77
C ILE A 14 21.57 12.43 -8.59
N ILE A 15 20.79 13.48 -8.83
CA ILE A 15 20.03 14.18 -7.79
C ILE A 15 18.96 13.26 -7.21
N LEU A 16 18.21 12.52 -8.02
CA LEU A 16 17.22 11.54 -7.55
C LEU A 16 17.90 10.37 -6.82
N LEU A 17 19.01 9.82 -7.32
CA LEU A 17 19.79 8.80 -6.62
C LEU A 17 20.33 9.32 -5.29
N HIS A 18 20.91 10.52 -5.25
CA HIS A 18 21.39 11.12 -4.00
C HIS A 18 20.24 11.50 -3.07
N SER A 19 19.07 11.89 -3.55
CA SER A 19 17.91 12.19 -2.72
C SER A 19 17.37 10.91 -2.05
N PHE A 20 17.30 9.80 -2.79
CA PHE A 20 16.87 8.50 -2.28
C PHE A 20 17.93 7.81 -1.43
N ASP A 21 19.22 7.92 -1.80
CA ASP A 21 20.33 7.44 -0.99
C ASP A 21 20.48 8.27 0.28
N PHE A 22 20.25 9.59 0.28
CA PHE A 22 20.35 10.43 1.49
C PHE A 22 19.23 10.12 2.51
N VAL A 23 17.99 9.86 2.06
CA VAL A 23 16.90 9.35 2.92
C VAL A 23 17.27 8.00 3.55
N ARG A 24 18.01 7.14 2.83
CA ARG A 24 18.49 5.85 3.35
C ARG A 24 19.83 5.92 4.08
N SER A 25 20.70 6.90 3.83
CA SER A 25 22.12 6.83 4.18
C SER A 25 22.67 8.00 4.97
N GLU A 26 21.86 8.88 5.57
CA GLU A 26 22.37 10.01 6.37
C GLU A 26 23.20 9.59 7.61
N ALA A 27 24.43 9.14 7.40
CA ALA A 27 25.46 8.97 8.39
C ALA A 27 25.60 10.25 9.24
N PRO A 28 26.03 10.09 10.50
CA PRO A 28 26.11 11.18 11.45
C PRO A 28 27.22 12.13 11.02
N ASN A 29 26.91 13.42 10.96
CA ASN A 29 27.91 14.36 11.45
C ASN A 29 27.83 14.23 12.96
N GLU A 30 28.79 13.51 13.55
CA GLU A 30 29.21 13.80 14.92
C GLU A 30 29.46 15.31 14.96
N PHE A 31 28.54 16.05 15.59
CA PHE A 31 28.86 17.35 16.12
C PHE A 31 29.86 17.10 17.25
N THR A 32 31.15 17.02 16.92
CA THR A 32 32.22 17.27 17.87
C THR A 32 32.17 18.74 18.23
N LEU A 33 31.32 19.09 19.20
CA LEU A 33 31.56 20.23 20.05
C LEU A 33 32.48 19.73 21.17
N GLU A 34 33.79 19.92 20.96
CA GLU A 34 34.68 20.15 22.09
C GLU A 34 34.17 21.42 22.78
N GLU A 35 33.44 21.27 23.88
CA GLU A 35 33.23 22.35 24.84
C GLU A 35 33.76 21.89 26.19
N GLN A 36 34.79 22.62 26.64
CA GLN A 36 35.38 22.51 27.96
C GLN A 36 34.30 22.66 29.04
N ASP A 37 34.45 21.86 30.09
CA ASP A 37 33.68 21.91 31.32
C ASP A 37 33.51 23.33 31.86
N GLU A 38 32.26 23.80 31.97
CA GLU A 38 31.79 24.58 33.11
C GLU A 38 30.29 24.31 33.34
N PRO A 39 29.83 24.02 34.58
CA PRO A 39 28.47 23.61 34.86
C PRO A 39 27.58 24.84 35.03
N THR A 40 27.05 25.36 33.93
CA THR A 40 25.87 26.24 34.00
C THR A 40 24.61 25.43 33.78
N THR A 41 23.76 25.41 34.81
CA THR A 41 22.38 24.93 34.84
C THR A 41 21.60 25.33 33.59
N SER A 42 21.62 24.46 32.57
CA SER A 42 20.73 24.56 31.42
C SER A 42 19.42 23.87 31.77
N THR A 43 18.35 24.65 31.86
CA THR A 43 16.98 24.16 31.75
C THR A 43 16.89 23.33 30.48
N SER A 44 16.79 22.01 30.60
CA SER A 44 16.66 21.12 29.45
C SER A 44 15.36 21.45 28.71
N THR A 45 15.50 22.10 27.57
CA THR A 45 14.49 22.20 26.52
C THR A 45 14.29 20.85 25.83
N GLY A 46 14.16 19.77 26.62
CA GLY A 46 13.93 18.41 26.14
C GLY A 46 12.48 18.19 25.73
N LEU A 47 12.26 17.23 24.84
CA LEU A 47 10.91 16.73 24.57
C LEU A 47 10.37 16.08 25.87
N SER A 48 9.08 16.23 26.17
CA SER A 48 8.55 15.62 27.39
C SER A 48 8.58 14.09 27.30
N ILE A 49 8.79 13.38 28.42
CA ILE A 49 8.79 11.90 28.46
C ILE A 49 7.52 11.31 27.82
N LEU A 50 6.38 12.00 28.01
CA LEU A 50 5.11 11.62 27.41
C LEU A 50 5.15 11.68 25.88
N GLU A 51 5.71 12.75 25.32
CA GLU A 51 5.85 12.91 23.87
C GLU A 51 6.89 11.96 23.28
N GLU A 52 8.02 11.72 23.96
CA GLU A 52 8.99 10.71 23.57
C GLU A 52 8.34 9.32 23.47
N THR A 53 7.53 8.97 24.47
CA THR A 53 6.78 7.71 24.50
C THR A 53 5.78 7.65 23.34
N ARG A 54 5.07 8.75 23.05
CA ARG A 54 4.13 8.84 21.92
C ARG A 54 4.84 8.64 20.57
N VAL A 55 6.02 9.23 20.38
CA VAL A 55 6.82 9.01 19.15
C VAL A 55 7.23 7.55 19.02
N LYS A 56 7.73 6.94 20.10
CA LYS A 56 8.14 5.51 20.10
C LYS A 56 6.97 4.57 19.81
N LEU A 57 5.78 4.84 20.36
CA LEU A 57 4.57 4.05 20.09
C LEU A 57 4.14 4.07 18.62
N LEU A 58 4.54 5.09 17.86
CA LEU A 58 4.24 5.23 16.43
C LEU A 58 5.30 4.60 15.53
N SER A 59 6.27 3.84 16.04
CA SER A 59 7.38 3.32 15.22
C SER A 59 6.91 2.54 13.98
N GLU A 60 5.94 1.62 14.15
CA GLU A 60 5.38 0.85 13.03
C GLU A 60 4.63 1.76 12.05
N GLU A 61 3.80 2.67 12.57
CA GLU A 61 3.00 3.60 11.77
C GLU A 61 3.85 4.62 11.03
N PHE A 62 4.96 5.07 11.60
CA PHE A 62 5.91 5.94 10.91
C PHE A 62 6.59 5.25 9.74
N ILE A 63 6.86 3.95 9.84
CA ILE A 63 7.43 3.20 8.73
C ILE A 63 6.39 3.00 7.63
N ILE A 64 5.13 2.72 7.98
CA ILE A 64 4.02 2.67 7.02
C ILE A 64 3.84 4.04 6.34
N LEU A 65 3.84 5.12 7.12
CA LEU A 65 3.78 6.49 6.63
C LEU A 65 4.94 6.84 5.70
N GLU A 66 6.15 6.38 6.01
CA GLU A 66 7.33 6.57 5.17
C GLU A 66 7.15 5.88 3.80
N MET A 67 6.71 4.62 3.81
CA MET A 67 6.37 3.89 2.59
C MET A 67 5.27 4.61 1.80
N GLU A 68 4.23 5.09 2.49
CA GLU A 68 3.12 5.83 1.86
C GLU A 68 3.58 7.16 1.25
N PHE A 69 4.52 7.83 1.88
CA PHE A 69 5.05 9.11 1.44
C PHE A 69 6.02 8.97 0.26
N PHE A 70 6.98 8.05 0.35
CA PHE A 70 8.07 7.93 -0.62
C PHE A 70 7.77 6.94 -1.75
N ASP A 71 7.11 5.82 -1.48
CA ASP A 71 6.89 4.79 -2.49
C ASP A 71 5.49 4.91 -3.12
N LEU A 72 4.47 5.20 -2.32
CA LEU A 72 3.08 5.37 -2.80
C LEU A 72 2.73 6.80 -3.20
N GLN A 73 3.59 7.77 -2.87
CA GLN A 73 3.45 9.19 -3.22
C GLN A 73 2.14 9.83 -2.71
N LEU A 74 1.62 9.41 -1.55
CA LEU A 74 0.39 9.94 -0.94
C LEU A 74 0.56 11.32 -0.28
N LYS A 75 1.53 12.13 -0.73
CA LYS A 75 2.05 13.33 -0.04
C LYS A 75 1.01 14.41 0.27
N ASN A 76 -0.06 14.46 -0.51
CA ASN A 76 -1.15 15.43 -0.37
C ASN A 76 -2.26 14.92 0.57
N LEU A 77 -2.40 13.60 0.71
CA LEU A 77 -3.36 12.96 1.58
C LEU A 77 -2.85 12.83 3.02
N LEU A 78 -1.56 12.48 3.20
CA LEU A 78 -0.97 12.21 4.51
C LEU A 78 -1.05 13.45 5.42
N GLY A 79 -1.52 13.24 6.65
CA GLY A 79 -1.68 14.29 7.66
C GLY A 79 -2.88 15.24 7.47
N SER A 80 -3.69 15.02 6.42
CA SER A 80 -5.01 15.63 6.30
C SER A 80 -5.95 15.14 7.40
N GLU A 81 -6.99 15.91 7.74
CA GLU A 81 -7.97 15.50 8.75
C GLU A 81 -8.70 14.23 8.34
N PHE A 82 -9.01 14.08 7.04
CA PHE A 82 -9.58 12.86 6.50
C PHE A 82 -8.70 11.63 6.76
N TRP A 83 -7.39 11.72 6.46
CA TRP A 83 -6.46 10.61 6.69
C TRP A 83 -6.31 10.32 8.19
N LEU A 84 -6.16 11.35 9.02
CA LEU A 84 -6.01 11.19 10.48
C LEU A 84 -7.24 10.52 11.10
N ASP A 85 -8.45 10.93 10.72
CA ASP A 85 -9.68 10.35 11.24
C ASP A 85 -9.86 8.90 10.78
N LEU A 86 -9.59 8.63 9.50
CA LEU A 86 -9.72 7.29 8.93
C LEU A 86 -8.79 6.28 9.59
N HIS A 87 -7.54 6.68 9.83
CA HIS A 87 -6.51 5.85 10.46
C HIS A 87 -6.52 5.93 11.99
N LYS A 88 -7.47 6.66 12.59
CA LYS A 88 -7.61 6.87 14.05
C LYS A 88 -6.35 7.47 14.70
N MET A 89 -5.71 8.39 13.98
CA MET A 89 -4.44 9.03 14.34
C MET A 89 -4.57 10.47 14.85
N GLU A 90 -5.78 10.96 15.11
CA GLU A 90 -5.99 12.35 15.56
C GLU A 90 -5.21 12.69 16.84
N HIS A 91 -5.07 11.73 17.76
CA HIS A 91 -4.25 11.89 18.97
C HIS A 91 -2.76 12.04 18.70
N TYR A 92 -2.27 11.81 17.48
CA TYR A 92 -0.87 11.91 17.09
C TYR A 92 -0.63 12.95 15.98
N LYS A 93 -1.66 13.75 15.66
CA LYS A 93 -1.68 14.76 14.60
C LYS A 93 -0.46 15.67 14.57
N ASP A 94 -0.07 16.23 15.71
CA ASP A 94 1.06 17.16 15.78
C ASP A 94 2.38 16.47 15.42
N ILE A 95 2.58 15.24 15.93
CA ILE A 95 3.77 14.45 15.66
C ILE A 95 3.81 14.08 14.17
N ILE A 96 2.72 13.52 13.63
CA ILE A 96 2.63 13.11 12.23
C ILE A 96 2.87 14.31 11.30
N ARG A 97 2.25 15.46 11.58
CA ARG A 97 2.45 16.68 10.77
C ARG A 97 3.88 17.19 10.84
N ALA A 98 4.51 17.17 12.01
CA ALA A 98 5.91 17.55 12.16
C ALA A 98 6.84 16.64 11.33
N ILE A 99 6.65 15.31 11.41
CA ILE A 99 7.44 14.35 10.62
C ILE A 99 7.20 14.48 9.11
N LEU A 100 5.95 14.64 8.67
CA LEU A 100 5.63 14.86 7.25
C LEU A 100 6.24 16.17 6.72
N LYS A 101 6.19 17.23 7.52
CA LYS A 101 6.80 18.53 7.18
C LYS A 101 8.33 18.41 7.13
N TYR A 102 8.93 17.62 8.04
CA TYR A 102 10.35 17.30 7.99
C TYR A 102 10.70 16.59 6.68
N TRP A 103 9.99 15.52 6.29
CA TRP A 103 10.24 14.83 5.02
C TRP A 103 10.07 15.71 3.77
N LYS A 104 9.15 16.67 3.80
CA LYS A 104 8.99 17.67 2.71
C LYS A 104 10.17 18.64 2.59
N HIS A 105 10.85 18.94 3.69
CA HIS A 105 11.97 19.90 3.76
C HIS A 105 13.30 19.24 4.15
N PHE A 106 13.39 17.93 3.95
CA PHE A 106 14.55 17.13 4.33
C PHE A 106 15.85 17.65 3.68
N SER A 107 15.77 18.07 2.42
CA SER A 107 16.91 18.63 1.67
C SER A 107 17.28 20.07 2.03
N ASP A 108 16.55 20.73 2.93
CA ASP A 108 16.85 22.09 3.41
C ASP A 108 17.11 22.06 4.93
N PRO A 109 18.36 21.80 5.37
CA PRO A 109 18.72 21.73 6.79
C PRO A 109 18.47 23.03 7.56
N ASN A 110 18.38 24.17 6.87
CA ASN A 110 18.13 25.48 7.50
C ASN A 110 16.64 25.72 7.78
N HIS A 111 15.76 24.85 7.27
CA HIS A 111 14.34 24.99 7.50
C HIS A 111 14.00 24.82 8.99
N LYS A 112 13.14 25.69 9.53
CA LYS A 112 12.79 25.72 10.97
C LYS A 112 12.28 24.38 11.53
N ILE A 113 11.76 23.50 10.67
CA ILE A 113 11.27 22.17 11.07
C ILE A 113 12.35 21.30 11.72
N HIS A 114 13.62 21.44 11.31
CA HIS A 114 14.76 20.71 11.87
C HIS A 114 15.08 21.14 13.31
N GLN A 115 14.50 22.27 13.76
CA GLN A 115 14.64 22.76 15.12
C GLN A 115 13.53 22.27 16.06
N GLU A 116 12.45 21.68 15.53
CA GLU A 116 11.34 21.19 16.35
C GLU A 116 11.77 19.96 17.17
N ASN A 117 11.49 19.96 18.49
CA ASN A 117 11.95 18.93 19.42
C ASN A 117 11.50 17.52 19.02
N VAL A 118 10.26 17.38 18.55
CA VAL A 118 9.71 16.10 18.06
C VAL A 118 10.52 15.57 16.88
N VAL A 119 10.88 16.44 15.94
CA VAL A 119 11.66 16.07 14.75
C VAL A 119 13.07 15.66 15.16
N ARG A 120 13.73 16.45 16.01
CA ARG A 120 15.06 16.11 16.54
C ARG A 120 15.04 14.75 17.24
N PHE A 121 14.08 14.53 18.13
CA PHE A 121 13.93 13.26 18.82
C PHE A 121 13.73 12.09 17.85
N TYR A 122 12.82 12.22 16.87
CA TYR A 122 12.60 11.21 15.84
C TYR A 122 13.88 10.91 15.06
N VAL A 123 14.56 11.93 14.54
CA VAL A 123 15.79 11.77 13.74
C VAL A 123 16.90 11.11 14.55
N SER A 124 17.06 11.47 15.82
CA SER A 124 18.05 10.88 16.72
C SER A 124 17.72 9.42 17.09
N ASN A 125 16.45 9.03 17.13
CA ASN A 125 16.01 7.72 17.61
C ASN A 125 15.54 6.75 16.51
N GLN A 126 15.34 7.20 15.27
CA GLN A 126 14.77 6.40 14.19
C GLN A 126 15.51 5.07 13.96
N LYS A 127 16.84 5.05 14.14
CA LYS A 127 17.65 3.84 13.98
C LYS A 127 17.31 2.79 15.04
N GLU A 128 17.20 3.21 16.29
CA GLU A 128 16.86 2.32 17.39
C GLU A 128 15.39 1.88 17.28
N MET A 129 14.47 2.79 16.93
CA MET A 129 13.07 2.44 16.65
C MET A 129 12.94 1.36 15.55
N ARG A 130 13.75 1.44 14.49
CA ARG A 130 13.78 0.41 13.43
C ARG A 130 14.41 -0.89 13.90
N LYS A 131 15.41 -0.84 14.78
CA LYS A 131 16.03 -2.03 15.38
C LYS A 131 15.09 -2.74 16.35
N ASP A 132 14.24 -2.01 17.06
CA ASP A 132 13.22 -2.59 17.93
C ASP A 132 12.27 -3.50 17.13
N LEU A 133 12.03 -3.17 15.85
CA LEU A 133 11.22 -3.96 14.94
C LEU A 133 12.05 -5.03 14.20
N LEU A 134 13.21 -4.66 13.67
CA LEU A 134 14.14 -5.53 12.95
C LEU A 134 15.54 -5.39 13.56
N SER A 135 15.88 -6.26 14.51
CA SER A 135 17.12 -6.21 15.30
C SER A 135 18.42 -6.03 14.50
N ASP A 136 18.50 -6.61 13.30
CA ASP A 136 19.65 -6.52 12.40
C ASP A 136 19.44 -5.48 11.28
N TYR A 137 18.57 -4.49 11.51
CA TYR A 137 18.35 -3.37 10.60
C TYR A 137 19.67 -2.64 10.34
N SER A 138 20.00 -2.50 9.06
CA SER A 138 21.13 -1.73 8.58
C SER A 138 20.58 -0.50 7.86
N ARG A 139 21.20 0.65 8.14
CA ARG A 139 20.91 1.88 7.41
C ARG A 139 21.47 1.84 6.00
N TYR A 140 22.57 1.12 5.80
CA TYR A 140 23.24 1.08 4.50
C TYR A 140 22.48 0.23 3.50
N ARG A 141 22.56 0.61 2.22
CA ARG A 141 22.06 -0.21 1.11
C ARG A 141 22.70 -1.58 1.17
N GLU A 142 21.87 -2.61 1.32
CA GLU A 142 22.30 -3.99 1.36
C GLU A 142 22.30 -4.59 -0.05
N SER A 143 23.17 -5.58 -0.28
CA SER A 143 23.12 -6.34 -1.53
C SER A 143 21.82 -7.16 -1.61
N SER A 144 21.34 -7.46 -2.82
CA SER A 144 20.14 -8.29 -2.99
C SER A 144 20.26 -9.64 -2.27
N ALA A 145 21.44 -10.24 -2.27
CA ALA A 145 21.70 -11.48 -1.54
C ALA A 145 21.58 -11.31 -0.02
N ALA A 146 22.07 -10.19 0.54
CA ALA A 146 21.96 -9.89 1.97
C ALA A 146 20.50 -9.64 2.37
N MET A 147 19.74 -8.85 1.60
CA MET A 147 18.32 -8.63 1.85
C MET A 147 17.50 -9.93 1.81
N VAL A 148 17.74 -10.78 0.79
CA VAL A 148 17.08 -12.09 0.69
C VAL A 148 17.48 -13.01 1.86
N THR A 149 18.76 -13.01 2.25
CA THR A 149 19.22 -13.74 3.44
C THR A 149 18.47 -13.28 4.69
N LYS A 150 18.35 -11.97 4.89
CA LYS A 150 17.64 -11.37 6.03
C LYS A 150 16.15 -11.71 6.01
N PHE A 151 15.54 -11.67 4.83
CA PHE A 151 14.17 -12.12 4.63
C PHE A 151 13.97 -13.55 5.12
N VAL A 152 14.83 -14.49 4.70
CA VAL A 152 14.72 -15.91 5.09
C VAL A 152 15.00 -16.11 6.58
N LYS A 153 16.00 -15.43 7.15
CA LYS A 153 16.35 -15.53 8.58
C LYS A 153 15.20 -15.08 9.50
N ASN A 154 14.39 -14.13 9.05
CA ASN A 154 13.29 -13.57 9.84
C ASN A 154 11.92 -14.23 9.53
N VAL A 155 11.87 -15.35 8.80
CA VAL A 155 10.62 -16.05 8.42
C VAL A 155 9.73 -16.39 9.62
N THR A 156 10.31 -16.69 10.78
CA THR A 156 9.55 -16.99 12.02
C THR A 156 8.89 -15.77 12.64
N LYS A 157 9.30 -14.55 12.28
CA LYS A 157 8.70 -13.30 12.75
C LYS A 157 7.49 -12.86 11.91
N TYR A 158 7.35 -13.38 10.69
CA TYR A 158 6.24 -13.03 9.81
C TYR A 158 4.98 -13.77 10.25
N SER A 159 3.88 -13.03 10.42
CA SER A 159 2.62 -13.58 10.93
C SER A 159 1.48 -13.26 9.98
N CYS A 160 0.71 -14.27 9.58
CA CYS A 160 -0.49 -14.10 8.77
C CYS A 160 -1.62 -13.34 9.49
N TYR A 161 -1.52 -13.14 10.81
CA TYR A 161 -2.48 -12.41 11.63
C TYR A 161 -2.03 -10.98 11.97
N ARG A 162 -0.78 -10.61 11.64
CA ARG A 162 -0.23 -9.27 11.87
C ARG A 162 0.42 -8.76 10.58
N MET A 163 -0.43 -8.47 9.61
CA MET A 163 0.01 -8.11 8.26
C MET A 163 0.77 -6.78 8.23
N LYS A 164 0.28 -5.75 8.94
CA LYS A 164 0.94 -4.44 9.01
C LYS A 164 2.36 -4.56 9.57
N ASN A 165 2.56 -5.28 10.68
CA ASN A 165 3.89 -5.52 11.23
C ASN A 165 4.78 -6.29 10.23
N THR A 166 4.21 -7.26 9.50
CA THR A 166 4.98 -8.00 8.48
C THR A 166 5.34 -7.12 7.28
N LEU A 167 4.44 -6.24 6.84
CA LEU A 167 4.69 -5.25 5.80
C LEU A 167 5.80 -4.29 6.22
N VAL A 168 5.77 -3.81 7.47
CA VAL A 168 6.85 -3.00 8.07
C VAL A 168 8.19 -3.75 8.03
N LEU A 169 8.23 -5.02 8.42
CA LEU A 169 9.46 -5.82 8.34
C LEU A 169 9.96 -5.95 6.89
N PHE A 170 9.08 -6.21 5.92
CA PHE A 170 9.49 -6.28 4.51
C PHE A 170 9.97 -4.94 4.00
N TYR A 171 9.33 -3.84 4.41
CA TYR A 171 9.77 -2.51 4.07
C TYR A 171 11.17 -2.23 4.61
N LEU A 172 11.44 -2.57 5.86
CA LEU A 172 12.77 -2.41 6.46
C LEU A 172 13.84 -3.27 5.76
N ILE A 173 13.50 -4.50 5.37
CA ILE A 173 14.43 -5.42 4.69
C ILE A 173 14.69 -4.99 3.24
N PHE A 174 13.64 -4.62 2.50
CA PHE A 174 13.70 -4.40 1.06
C PHE A 174 13.51 -2.95 0.63
N SER A 175 13.60 -2.00 1.55
CA SER A 175 13.46 -0.57 1.24
C SER A 175 14.29 -0.23 0.00
N SER A 176 15.58 -0.60 -0.02
CA SER A 176 16.48 -0.31 -1.13
C SER A 176 16.11 -0.91 -2.51
N GLU A 177 15.21 -1.88 -2.58
CA GLU A 177 14.80 -2.57 -3.82
C GLU A 177 13.28 -2.82 -3.86
N PRO A 178 12.49 -1.85 -4.37
CA PRO A 178 11.02 -1.93 -4.37
C PRO A 178 10.43 -3.15 -5.08
N GLU A 179 11.12 -3.69 -6.10
CA GLU A 179 10.68 -4.94 -6.75
C GLU A 179 10.73 -6.13 -5.79
N TYR A 180 11.76 -6.22 -4.95
CA TYR A 180 11.85 -7.27 -3.93
C TYR A 180 10.81 -7.07 -2.83
N LEU A 181 10.55 -5.82 -2.42
CA LEU A 181 9.49 -5.49 -1.47
C LEU A 181 8.13 -6.00 -1.95
N VAL A 182 7.73 -5.64 -3.17
CA VAL A 182 6.45 -6.06 -3.75
C VAL A 182 6.41 -7.57 -3.94
N SER A 183 7.51 -8.18 -4.41
CA SER A 183 7.57 -9.64 -4.61
C SER A 183 7.46 -10.42 -3.30
N ALA A 184 8.13 -9.95 -2.24
CA ALA A 184 8.09 -10.56 -0.91
C ALA A 184 6.72 -10.41 -0.27
N PHE A 185 6.13 -9.22 -0.40
CA PHE A 185 4.78 -8.99 0.09
C PHE A 185 3.75 -9.83 -0.67
N LEU A 186 3.84 -9.93 -2.01
CA LEU A 186 2.96 -10.79 -2.80
C LEU A 186 3.09 -12.26 -2.42
N LEU A 187 4.32 -12.77 -2.28
CA LEU A 187 4.54 -14.15 -1.83
C LEU A 187 3.92 -14.39 -0.44
N TYR A 188 4.08 -13.43 0.47
CA TYR A 188 3.46 -13.48 1.79
C TYR A 188 1.94 -13.51 1.73
N LEU A 189 1.34 -12.61 0.95
CA LEU A 189 -0.10 -12.56 0.77
C LEU A 189 -0.64 -13.88 0.23
N LEU A 190 0.02 -14.44 -0.79
CA LEU A 190 -0.34 -15.73 -1.35
C LEU A 190 -0.22 -16.84 -0.31
N ILE A 191 0.90 -16.95 0.41
CA ILE A 191 1.07 -17.98 1.46
C ILE A 191 -0.02 -17.88 2.55
N CYS A 192 -0.31 -16.67 3.01
CA CYS A 192 -1.25 -16.44 4.12
C CYS A 192 -2.71 -16.55 3.72
N SER A 193 -3.02 -16.43 2.42
CA SER A 193 -4.39 -16.52 1.92
C SER A 193 -4.65 -17.84 1.19
N PHE A 194 -3.63 -18.56 0.71
CA PHE A 194 -3.83 -19.74 -0.10
C PHE A 194 -4.57 -20.82 0.69
N ARG A 195 -5.67 -21.36 0.13
CA ARG A 195 -6.59 -22.22 0.88
C ARG A 195 -5.94 -23.45 1.51
N GLU A 196 -4.96 -24.05 0.84
CA GLU A 196 -4.21 -25.22 1.34
C GLU A 196 -3.25 -24.86 2.50
N LEU A 197 -2.96 -23.57 2.70
CA LEU A 197 -1.98 -23.05 3.66
C LEU A 197 -2.58 -22.16 4.77
N ALA A 198 -3.83 -21.72 4.61
CA ALA A 198 -4.46 -20.67 5.42
C ALA A 198 -4.52 -20.93 6.94
N PHE A 199 -4.38 -22.18 7.37
CA PHE A 199 -4.42 -22.58 8.79
C PHE A 199 -3.06 -23.00 9.36
N SER A 200 -1.98 -22.80 8.59
CA SER A 200 -0.61 -23.07 9.02
C SER A 200 0.11 -21.77 9.38
N SER A 201 1.10 -21.84 10.27
CA SER A 201 1.98 -20.70 10.50
C SER A 201 2.72 -20.34 9.22
N PHE A 202 2.96 -19.03 9.02
CA PHE A 202 3.69 -18.56 7.83
C PHE A 202 5.01 -19.31 7.64
N SER A 203 5.77 -19.52 8.72
CA SER A 203 7.06 -20.20 8.66
C SER A 203 6.98 -21.62 8.14
N THR A 204 5.98 -22.38 8.58
CA THR A 204 5.78 -23.76 8.12
C THR A 204 5.35 -23.76 6.65
N SER A 205 4.37 -22.93 6.30
CA SER A 205 3.89 -22.80 4.92
C SER A 205 5.00 -22.35 3.97
N PHE A 206 5.84 -21.42 4.40
CA PHE A 206 7.00 -20.96 3.64
C PHE A 206 7.98 -22.10 3.35
N VAL A 207 8.29 -22.94 4.35
CA VAL A 207 9.15 -24.12 4.13
C VAL A 207 8.53 -25.08 3.12
N LYS A 208 7.22 -25.36 3.22
CA LYS A 208 6.52 -26.21 2.24
C LYS A 208 6.61 -25.66 0.83
N VAL A 209 6.35 -24.36 0.67
CA VAL A 209 6.49 -23.64 -0.60
C VAL A 209 7.92 -23.75 -1.13
N MET A 210 8.93 -23.47 -0.31
CA MET A 210 10.34 -23.50 -0.73
C MET A 210 10.89 -24.90 -1.01
N LYS A 211 10.28 -25.94 -0.45
CA LYS A 211 10.58 -27.35 -0.76
C LYS A 211 9.71 -27.90 -1.90
N ASN A 212 8.79 -27.09 -2.41
CA ASN A 212 7.76 -27.48 -3.37
C ASN A 212 6.96 -28.74 -2.94
N GLU A 213 6.71 -28.88 -1.63
CA GLU A 213 5.86 -29.95 -1.09
C GLU A 213 4.45 -29.80 -1.68
N ASP A 214 3.85 -30.90 -2.12
CA ASP A 214 2.53 -30.93 -2.77
C ASP A 214 2.38 -29.94 -3.94
N GLN A 215 3.50 -29.62 -4.62
CA GLN A 215 3.59 -28.62 -5.69
C GLN A 215 3.20 -27.20 -5.27
N LEU A 216 3.17 -26.90 -3.96
CA LEU A 216 2.76 -25.60 -3.43
C LEU A 216 3.61 -24.45 -3.99
N GLY A 217 4.92 -24.64 -4.14
CA GLY A 217 5.78 -23.63 -4.73
C GLY A 217 5.50 -23.38 -6.21
N SER A 218 5.25 -24.43 -6.99
CA SER A 218 4.80 -24.30 -8.37
C SER A 218 3.49 -23.53 -8.47
N LYS A 219 2.53 -23.82 -7.58
CA LYS A 219 1.25 -23.09 -7.49
C LYS A 219 1.47 -21.61 -7.15
N MET A 220 2.33 -21.29 -6.18
CA MET A 220 2.68 -19.90 -5.84
C MET A 220 3.31 -19.16 -7.03
N ILE A 221 4.18 -19.82 -7.80
CA ILE A 221 4.78 -19.26 -9.02
C ILE A 221 3.71 -18.97 -10.07
N VAL A 222 2.75 -19.88 -10.28
CA VAL A 222 1.67 -19.63 -11.26
C VAL A 222 0.82 -18.43 -10.82
N LEU A 223 0.43 -18.36 -9.55
CA LEU A 223 -0.43 -17.29 -9.03
C LEU A 223 0.29 -15.93 -9.00
N GLY A 224 1.54 -15.90 -8.55
CA GLY A 224 2.32 -14.67 -8.39
C GLY A 224 3.17 -14.28 -9.60
N GLY A 225 3.24 -15.14 -10.61
CA GLY A 225 3.96 -14.90 -11.86
C GLY A 225 5.46 -14.63 -11.67
N SER A 226 5.98 -13.69 -12.48
CA SER A 226 7.41 -13.38 -12.52
C SER A 226 7.96 -12.78 -11.22
N LEU A 227 7.14 -12.04 -10.47
CA LEU A 227 7.54 -11.45 -9.18
C LEU A 227 7.88 -12.54 -8.16
N VAL A 228 6.95 -13.47 -7.95
CA VAL A 228 7.16 -14.60 -7.02
C VAL A 228 8.25 -15.54 -7.53
N SER A 229 8.27 -15.83 -8.82
CA SER A 229 9.29 -16.68 -9.42
C SER A 229 10.71 -16.13 -9.20
N ARG A 230 10.94 -14.83 -9.47
CA ARG A 230 12.24 -14.18 -9.26
C ARG A 230 12.67 -14.23 -7.80
N LEU A 231 11.75 -13.99 -6.87
CA LEU A 231 12.06 -14.05 -5.44
C LEU A 231 12.41 -15.48 -5.01
N ILE A 232 11.62 -16.48 -5.37
CA ILE A 232 11.89 -17.89 -5.04
C ILE A 232 13.26 -18.31 -5.58
N PHE A 233 13.58 -17.97 -6.83
CA PHE A 233 14.89 -18.28 -7.40
C PHE A 233 16.03 -17.52 -6.71
N SER A 234 15.79 -16.28 -6.27
CA SER A 234 16.77 -15.54 -5.47
C SER A 234 17.02 -16.21 -4.12
N ILE A 235 15.98 -16.71 -3.47
CA ILE A 235 16.08 -17.48 -2.23
C ILE A 235 16.88 -18.78 -2.46
N GLN A 236 16.60 -19.53 -3.54
CA GLN A 236 17.34 -20.76 -3.85
C GLN A 236 18.84 -20.53 -4.08
N ARG A 237 19.21 -19.41 -4.69
CA ARG A 237 20.61 -19.04 -4.93
C ARG A 237 21.37 -18.76 -3.64
N VAL A 238 20.69 -18.22 -2.63
CA VAL A 238 21.30 -17.77 -1.37
C VAL A 238 21.18 -18.84 -0.28
N CYS A 239 20.14 -19.68 -0.31
CA CYS A 239 19.87 -20.73 0.66
C CYS A 239 20.12 -22.11 0.06
N PHE A 240 21.32 -22.65 0.31
CA PHE A 240 21.76 -23.94 -0.24
C PHE A 240 20.78 -25.11 -0.02
N GLN A 241 20.02 -25.10 1.08
CA GLN A 241 19.03 -26.12 1.39
C GLN A 241 17.87 -26.21 0.37
N TYR A 242 17.68 -25.20 -0.48
CA TYR A 242 16.64 -25.18 -1.52
C TYR A 242 17.21 -25.22 -2.94
N ASN A 243 18.53 -25.26 -3.13
CA ASN A 243 19.17 -25.03 -4.44
C ASN A 243 18.81 -26.06 -5.52
N LYS A 244 18.44 -27.29 -5.12
CA LYS A 244 18.09 -28.41 -6.01
C LYS A 244 16.58 -28.60 -6.17
N VAL A 245 15.77 -27.81 -5.45
CA VAL A 245 14.30 -27.92 -5.54
C VAL A 245 13.85 -27.45 -6.92
N GLN A 246 13.00 -28.23 -7.57
CA GLN A 246 12.44 -27.90 -8.88
C GLN A 246 10.97 -27.49 -8.73
N TYR A 247 10.55 -26.52 -9.53
CA TYR A 247 9.19 -26.02 -9.59
C TYR A 247 8.57 -26.27 -10.98
N PRO A 248 8.29 -27.53 -11.35
CA PRO A 248 7.65 -27.83 -12.62
C PRO A 248 6.25 -27.21 -12.67
N ILE A 249 5.93 -26.55 -13.79
CA ILE A 249 4.59 -26.03 -14.05
C ILE A 249 3.83 -27.09 -14.84
N SER A 250 2.86 -27.74 -14.20
CA SER A 250 1.94 -28.70 -14.80
C SER A 250 0.67 -28.01 -15.29
N ALA A 251 -0.12 -28.69 -16.13
CA ALA A 251 -1.44 -28.20 -16.54
C ALA A 251 -2.39 -28.01 -15.34
N GLU A 252 -2.29 -28.89 -14.33
CA GLU A 252 -3.05 -28.78 -13.08
C GLU A 252 -2.71 -27.48 -12.33
N ASN A 253 -1.42 -27.14 -12.24
CA ASN A 253 -0.98 -25.89 -11.59
C ASN A 253 -1.44 -24.64 -12.36
N GLN A 254 -1.71 -24.74 -13.66
CA GLN A 254 -2.22 -23.62 -14.46
C GLN A 254 -3.73 -23.39 -14.28
N MET A 255 -4.47 -24.35 -13.75
CA MET A 255 -5.93 -24.29 -13.58
C MET A 255 -6.36 -24.16 -12.12
N ILE A 256 -5.61 -23.39 -11.32
CA ILE A 256 -5.95 -23.16 -9.90
C ILE A 256 -7.23 -22.32 -9.83
N ARG A 257 -8.31 -22.91 -9.33
CA ARG A 257 -9.56 -22.22 -9.01
C ARG A 257 -9.61 -21.89 -7.54
N ASN A 258 -10.18 -20.73 -7.21
CA ASN A 258 -10.44 -20.29 -5.84
C ASN A 258 -9.17 -20.27 -4.96
N PRO A 259 -8.11 -19.56 -5.39
CA PRO A 259 -6.81 -19.68 -4.74
C PRO A 259 -6.81 -19.12 -3.31
N ILE A 260 -7.60 -18.08 -3.01
CA ILE A 260 -7.64 -17.50 -1.67
C ILE A 260 -8.73 -18.13 -0.80
N ASN A 261 -8.47 -18.23 0.50
CA ASN A 261 -9.43 -18.60 1.52
C ASN A 261 -10.28 -17.38 1.90
N THR A 262 -11.50 -17.34 1.37
CA THR A 262 -12.48 -16.28 1.63
C THR A 262 -13.39 -16.52 2.83
N GLN A 263 -13.25 -17.68 3.50
CA GLN A 263 -14.05 -17.98 4.69
C GLN A 263 -13.61 -17.19 5.93
N THR A 264 -12.51 -16.45 5.83
CA THR A 264 -11.85 -15.78 6.94
C THR A 264 -12.36 -14.36 7.21
N PHE A 265 -13.12 -13.75 6.30
CA PHE A 265 -13.55 -12.36 6.43
C PHE A 265 -15.03 -12.16 6.10
N ILE A 266 -15.59 -11.09 6.66
CA ILE A 266 -16.98 -10.69 6.43
C ILE A 266 -16.99 -9.75 5.23
N LEU A 267 -17.67 -10.16 4.15
CA LEU A 267 -17.66 -9.44 2.86
C LEU A 267 -18.17 -7.99 2.98
N GLU A 268 -19.12 -7.74 3.88
CA GLU A 268 -19.68 -6.41 4.14
C GLU A 268 -18.68 -5.48 4.84
N GLU A 269 -17.92 -6.00 5.80
CA GLU A 269 -16.83 -5.25 6.49
C GLU A 269 -15.70 -4.95 5.51
N PHE A 270 -15.28 -5.96 4.75
CA PHE A 270 -14.32 -5.80 3.66
C PHE A 270 -14.77 -4.71 2.68
N GLY A 271 -16.05 -4.72 2.30
CA GLY A 271 -16.59 -3.74 1.37
C GLY A 271 -16.53 -2.31 1.88
N LEU A 272 -16.77 -2.08 3.17
CA LEU A 272 -16.59 -0.77 3.78
C LEU A 272 -15.13 -0.32 3.71
N GLN A 273 -14.19 -1.17 4.15
CA GLN A 273 -12.75 -0.85 4.14
C GLN A 273 -12.23 -0.61 2.71
N PHE A 274 -12.68 -1.44 1.77
CA PHE A 274 -12.36 -1.28 0.36
C PHE A 274 -12.86 0.06 -0.16
N CYS A 275 -14.12 0.42 0.11
CA CYS A 275 -14.66 1.71 -0.32
C CYS A 275 -13.88 2.90 0.26
N LEU A 276 -13.54 2.87 1.55
CA LEU A 276 -12.73 3.93 2.18
C LEU A 276 -11.35 4.04 1.54
N SER A 277 -10.72 2.90 1.24
CA SER A 277 -9.44 2.84 0.53
C SER A 277 -9.55 3.42 -0.89
N LEU A 278 -10.66 3.18 -1.60
CA LEU A 278 -10.91 3.79 -2.91
C LEU A 278 -11.09 5.31 -2.80
N LEU A 279 -11.72 5.81 -1.73
CA LEU A 279 -11.82 7.25 -1.48
C LEU A 279 -10.43 7.87 -1.20
N GLU A 280 -9.58 7.21 -0.43
CA GLU A 280 -8.19 7.63 -0.23
C GLU A 280 -7.42 7.72 -1.56
N LEU A 281 -7.54 6.71 -2.42
CA LEU A 281 -6.92 6.73 -3.75
C LEU A 281 -7.46 7.86 -4.62
N ALA A 282 -8.78 8.06 -4.62
CA ALA A 282 -9.43 9.09 -5.43
C ALA A 282 -9.11 10.52 -4.93
N ALA A 283 -8.92 10.71 -3.62
CA ALA A 283 -8.56 11.99 -3.03
C ALA A 283 -7.16 12.47 -3.43
N ASN A 284 -6.30 11.53 -3.82
CA ASN A 284 -4.91 11.80 -4.16
C ASN A 284 -4.76 12.09 -5.66
N GLU A 285 -5.53 13.07 -6.17
CA GLU A 285 -5.90 13.37 -7.58
C GLU A 285 -4.75 13.51 -8.61
N GLU A 286 -3.49 13.30 -8.25
CA GLU A 286 -2.31 13.56 -9.11
C GLU A 286 -1.30 12.39 -9.20
N VAL A 287 -1.59 11.21 -8.66
CA VAL A 287 -0.60 10.13 -8.63
C VAL A 287 -0.76 9.11 -9.76
N ILE A 288 0.29 8.99 -10.56
CA ILE A 288 0.52 7.84 -11.43
C ILE A 288 1.04 6.70 -10.55
N ILE A 289 0.12 5.96 -9.93
CA ILE A 289 0.49 4.79 -9.12
C ILE A 289 0.89 3.67 -10.07
N ASP A 290 2.14 3.21 -9.99
CA ASP A 290 2.51 1.94 -10.62
C ASP A 290 1.66 0.85 -9.97
N PHE A 291 0.91 0.13 -10.80
CA PHE A 291 -0.07 -0.86 -10.40
C PHE A 291 0.51 -1.88 -9.41
N LYS A 292 1.82 -2.19 -9.49
CA LYS A 292 2.48 -3.12 -8.56
C LYS A 292 2.47 -2.65 -7.10
N TYR A 293 2.41 -1.33 -6.86
CA TYR A 293 2.39 -0.75 -5.52
C TYR A 293 0.99 -0.69 -4.89
N LEU A 294 -0.07 -0.96 -5.65
CA LEU A 294 -1.41 -1.08 -5.08
C LEU A 294 -1.51 -2.22 -4.06
N LEU A 295 -0.67 -3.26 -4.18
CA LEU A 295 -0.55 -4.30 -3.15
C LEU A 295 -0.10 -3.70 -1.82
N LEU A 296 0.93 -2.85 -1.82
CA LEU A 296 1.43 -2.20 -0.61
C LEU A 296 0.39 -1.23 -0.04
N PHE A 297 -0.29 -0.48 -0.91
CA PHE A 297 -1.37 0.43 -0.52
C PHE A 297 -2.50 -0.31 0.20
N PHE A 298 -3.06 -1.36 -0.40
CA PHE A 298 -4.09 -2.15 0.27
C PHE A 298 -3.54 -2.90 1.48
N GLY A 299 -2.26 -3.30 1.45
CA GLY A 299 -1.56 -3.92 2.56
C GLY A 299 -1.48 -3.06 3.83
N SER A 300 -1.46 -1.73 3.70
CA SER A 300 -1.53 -0.84 4.86
C SER A 300 -2.95 -0.46 5.30
N ARG A 301 -3.98 -0.77 4.51
CA ARG A 301 -5.40 -0.50 4.86
C ARG A 301 -6.14 -1.73 5.39
N MET A 302 -5.88 -2.90 4.82
CA MET A 302 -6.60 -4.13 5.14
C MET A 302 -5.97 -4.86 6.33
N GLU A 303 -6.72 -5.76 6.95
CA GLU A 303 -6.24 -6.55 8.08
C GLU A 303 -5.79 -7.95 7.65
N LEU A 304 -6.42 -8.51 6.60
CA LEU A 304 -6.18 -9.87 6.15
C LEU A 304 -5.56 -9.93 4.75
N ALA A 305 -4.66 -10.89 4.53
CA ALA A 305 -4.02 -11.11 3.23
C ALA A 305 -5.02 -11.38 2.09
N ALA A 306 -6.11 -12.11 2.37
CA ALA A 306 -7.16 -12.38 1.41
C ALA A 306 -7.91 -11.11 0.99
N GLU A 307 -8.12 -10.17 1.92
CA GLU A 307 -8.74 -8.87 1.63
C GLU A 307 -7.87 -8.04 0.70
N VAL A 308 -6.55 -8.03 0.91
CA VAL A 308 -5.59 -7.32 0.04
C VAL A 308 -5.64 -7.86 -1.38
N LEU A 309 -5.54 -9.18 -1.56
CA LEU A 309 -5.58 -9.80 -2.88
C LEU A 309 -6.92 -9.57 -3.57
N LEU A 310 -8.03 -9.71 -2.83
CA LEU A 310 -9.36 -9.46 -3.38
C LEU A 310 -9.55 -7.99 -3.79
N ALA A 311 -9.15 -7.03 -2.95
CA ALA A 311 -9.21 -5.60 -3.27
C ALA A 311 -8.37 -5.26 -4.51
N PHE A 312 -7.16 -5.80 -4.56
CA PHE A 312 -6.26 -5.64 -5.68
C PHE A 312 -6.87 -6.16 -6.98
N ASP A 313 -7.41 -7.39 -7.00
CA ASP A 313 -8.00 -7.96 -8.20
C ASP A 313 -9.32 -7.31 -8.60
N ILE A 314 -10.17 -6.90 -7.65
CA ILE A 314 -11.37 -6.11 -7.95
C ILE A 314 -10.98 -4.81 -8.66
N LEU A 315 -9.98 -4.09 -8.14
CA LEU A 315 -9.52 -2.84 -8.75
C LEU A 315 -8.83 -3.10 -10.09
N LYS A 316 -8.09 -4.21 -10.23
CA LYS A 316 -7.49 -4.64 -11.51
C LYS A 316 -8.53 -4.82 -12.60
N GLU A 317 -9.62 -5.54 -12.29
CA GLU A 317 -10.71 -5.74 -13.25
C GLU A 317 -11.42 -4.43 -13.56
N ALA A 318 -11.61 -3.54 -12.59
CA ALA A 318 -12.17 -2.22 -12.84
C ALA A 318 -11.29 -1.36 -13.77
N ILE A 319 -9.97 -1.38 -13.57
CA ILE A 319 -9.02 -0.64 -14.41
C ILE A 319 -9.04 -1.13 -15.86
N ARG A 320 -9.28 -2.43 -16.11
CA ARG A 320 -9.44 -2.95 -17.48
C ARG A 320 -10.64 -2.35 -18.21
N LEU A 321 -11.62 -1.83 -17.48
CA LEU A 321 -12.82 -1.19 -18.02
C LEU A 321 -12.69 0.34 -18.09
N ALA A 322 -11.56 0.90 -17.67
CA ALA A 322 -11.33 2.34 -17.52
C ALA A 322 -10.03 2.79 -18.19
N THR A 323 -9.91 4.09 -18.44
CA THR A 323 -8.71 4.71 -18.99
C THR A 323 -7.70 5.04 -17.89
N TYR A 324 -8.19 5.43 -16.71
CA TYR A 324 -7.38 5.86 -15.57
C TYR A 324 -7.99 5.45 -14.23
N LEU A 325 -7.20 5.50 -13.16
CA LEU A 325 -7.56 4.99 -11.83
C LEU A 325 -8.84 5.64 -11.26
N THR A 326 -9.00 6.95 -11.37
CA THR A 326 -10.20 7.64 -10.86
C THR A 326 -11.48 7.28 -11.62
N GLU A 327 -11.39 6.95 -12.91
CA GLU A 327 -12.50 6.39 -13.69
C GLU A 327 -12.84 4.98 -13.20
N ALA A 328 -11.84 4.12 -12.98
CA ALA A 328 -12.03 2.77 -12.43
C ALA A 328 -12.74 2.80 -11.06
N ILE A 329 -12.31 3.71 -10.18
CA ILE A 329 -12.95 3.94 -8.88
C ILE A 329 -14.41 4.39 -9.07
N SER A 330 -14.66 5.33 -9.99
CA SER A 330 -16.02 5.81 -10.27
C SER A 330 -16.94 4.68 -10.79
N LEU A 331 -16.43 3.80 -11.66
CA LEU A 331 -17.14 2.62 -12.15
C LEU A 331 -17.51 1.67 -11.00
N LEU A 332 -16.54 1.34 -10.14
CA LEU A 332 -16.75 0.50 -8.97
C LEU A 332 -17.84 1.06 -8.06
N LEU A 333 -17.78 2.36 -7.75
CA LEU A 333 -18.71 2.98 -6.82
C LEU A 333 -20.12 3.14 -7.41
N ASN A 334 -20.25 3.42 -8.72
CA ASN A 334 -21.51 3.95 -9.26
C ASN A 334 -22.14 3.18 -10.42
N ASP A 335 -21.39 2.34 -11.14
CA ASP A 335 -21.91 1.62 -12.30
C ASP A 335 -22.23 0.16 -11.96
N ASN A 336 -23.53 -0.17 -11.90
CA ASN A 336 -23.98 -1.53 -11.57
C ASN A 336 -23.69 -2.54 -12.68
N ASN A 337 -23.66 -2.13 -13.95
CA ASN A 337 -23.38 -3.04 -15.06
C ASN A 337 -21.89 -3.39 -15.11
N ALA A 338 -21.03 -2.38 -14.93
CA ALA A 338 -19.59 -2.61 -14.78
C ALA A 338 -19.30 -3.46 -13.55
N PHE A 339 -19.94 -3.17 -12.42
CA PHE A 339 -19.79 -3.97 -11.21
C PHE A 339 -20.27 -5.40 -11.38
N GLN A 340 -21.38 -5.65 -12.10
CA GLN A 340 -21.83 -7.01 -12.40
C GLN A 340 -20.79 -7.79 -13.21
N THR A 341 -20.11 -7.13 -14.16
CA THR A 341 -19.02 -7.75 -14.94
C THR A 341 -17.85 -8.13 -14.04
N ILE A 342 -17.47 -7.24 -13.12
CA ILE A 342 -16.42 -7.49 -12.13
C ILE A 342 -16.83 -8.65 -11.20
N VAL A 343 -18.07 -8.68 -10.72
CA VAL A 343 -18.62 -9.77 -9.89
C VAL A 343 -18.47 -11.11 -10.61
N THR A 344 -18.83 -11.21 -11.90
CA THR A 344 -18.65 -12.44 -12.68
C THR A 344 -17.17 -12.85 -12.74
N LYS A 345 -16.26 -11.92 -13.02
CA LYS A 345 -14.82 -12.22 -13.10
C LYS A 345 -14.23 -12.68 -11.77
N ILE A 346 -14.63 -12.03 -10.68
CA ILE A 346 -14.20 -12.40 -9.33
C ILE A 346 -14.82 -13.74 -8.92
N MET A 347 -16.05 -14.03 -9.30
CA MET A 347 -16.69 -15.33 -9.08
C MET A 347 -15.98 -16.44 -9.86
N ASP A 348 -15.53 -16.19 -11.09
CA ASP A 348 -14.75 -17.16 -11.87
C ASP A 348 -13.38 -17.44 -11.24
N LEU A 349 -12.72 -16.40 -10.70
CA LEU A 349 -11.39 -16.49 -10.11
C LEU A 349 -11.41 -17.13 -8.72
N TYR A 350 -12.33 -16.67 -7.88
CA TYR A 350 -12.34 -16.94 -6.43
C TYR A 350 -13.50 -17.82 -5.96
N GLY A 351 -14.50 -18.07 -6.81
CA GLY A 351 -15.66 -18.89 -6.46
C GLY A 351 -16.57 -18.21 -5.45
N ILE A 352 -16.46 -16.88 -5.32
CA ILE A 352 -17.23 -16.06 -4.40
C ILE A 352 -18.10 -15.07 -5.17
N ASN A 353 -19.33 -14.88 -4.68
CA ASN A 353 -20.16 -13.78 -5.15
C ASN A 353 -19.88 -12.54 -4.30
N ILE A 354 -19.26 -11.53 -4.90
CA ILE A 354 -18.93 -10.28 -4.22
C ILE A 354 -20.02 -9.21 -4.28
N TRP A 355 -21.25 -9.56 -4.65
CA TRP A 355 -22.34 -8.59 -4.78
C TRP A 355 -22.56 -7.76 -3.51
N ASP A 356 -22.43 -8.39 -2.34
CA ASP A 356 -22.72 -7.77 -1.05
C ASP A 356 -21.62 -6.82 -0.54
N ILE A 357 -20.48 -6.71 -1.24
CA ILE A 357 -19.45 -5.69 -0.95
C ILE A 357 -20.07 -4.28 -0.88
N LYS A 358 -21.06 -4.00 -1.74
CA LYS A 358 -21.71 -2.69 -1.82
C LYS A 358 -22.70 -2.39 -0.70
N LYS A 359 -23.07 -3.38 0.12
CA LYS A 359 -24.15 -3.24 1.12
C LYS A 359 -23.87 -2.12 2.12
N ARG A 360 -22.60 -1.90 2.46
CA ARG A 360 -22.14 -0.85 3.39
C ARG A 360 -21.46 0.35 2.71
N PHE A 361 -21.51 0.45 1.38
CA PHE A 361 -20.91 1.59 0.67
C PHE A 361 -21.55 2.93 1.06
N ASN A 362 -22.84 2.94 1.42
CA ASN A 362 -23.50 4.17 1.88
C ASN A 362 -22.80 4.78 3.11
N GLU A 363 -22.24 3.97 4.02
CA GLU A 363 -21.48 4.48 5.17
C GLU A 363 -20.19 5.19 4.73
N CYS A 364 -19.48 4.60 3.78
CA CYS A 364 -18.31 5.22 3.12
C CYS A 364 -18.67 6.53 2.40
N ILE A 365 -19.83 6.59 1.73
CA ILE A 365 -20.32 7.83 1.10
C ILE A 365 -20.67 8.91 2.15
N LEU A 366 -21.22 8.54 3.30
CA LEU A 366 -21.42 9.50 4.40
C LEU A 366 -20.10 10.06 4.94
N VAL A 367 -19.03 9.26 4.95
CA VAL A 367 -17.68 9.75 5.29
C VAL A 367 -17.19 10.75 4.24
N LYS A 368 -17.40 10.46 2.95
CA LYS A 368 -17.05 11.38 1.85
C LYS A 368 -17.65 12.77 2.06
N GLU A 369 -18.91 12.86 2.46
CA GLU A 369 -19.64 14.12 2.64
C GLU A 369 -19.08 15.01 3.77
N LYS A 370 -18.33 14.42 4.72
CA LYS A 370 -17.74 15.17 5.85
C LYS A 370 -16.51 15.99 5.46
N TYR A 371 -15.77 15.59 4.42
CA TYR A 371 -14.46 16.16 4.12
C TYR A 371 -14.44 16.89 2.78
N PRO A 372 -14.20 18.22 2.74
CA PRO A 372 -14.19 19.01 1.51
C PRO A 372 -13.22 18.52 0.45
N VAL A 373 -12.08 17.95 0.84
CA VAL A 373 -11.09 17.35 -0.08
C VAL A 373 -11.68 16.23 -0.94
N LEU A 374 -12.74 15.57 -0.46
CA LEU A 374 -13.43 14.49 -1.16
C LEU A 374 -14.63 14.99 -1.98
N ASN A 375 -15.05 16.25 -1.82
CA ASN A 375 -16.16 16.83 -2.58
C ASN A 375 -15.81 17.01 -4.06
N GLY A 376 -14.51 17.17 -4.36
CA GLY A 376 -13.93 17.22 -5.71
C GLY A 376 -13.94 15.88 -6.44
N ILE A 377 -14.08 14.76 -5.71
CA ILE A 377 -14.42 13.44 -6.25
C ILE A 377 -15.89 13.51 -6.69
N VAL A 378 -16.14 14.30 -7.72
CA VAL A 378 -17.42 14.42 -8.37
C VAL A 378 -17.69 13.03 -8.88
N SER A 379 -18.75 12.42 -8.35
CA SER A 379 -19.33 11.30 -9.05
C SER A 379 -19.63 11.87 -10.43
N THR A 380 -18.92 11.43 -11.48
CA THR A 380 -19.33 11.72 -12.86
C THR A 380 -20.82 11.36 -13.03
N THR A 381 -21.33 10.50 -12.14
CA THR A 381 -22.74 10.19 -11.95
C THR A 381 -23.63 11.26 -11.31
N ASP A 382 -23.20 12.34 -10.68
CA ASP A 382 -24.13 13.39 -10.28
C ASP A 382 -24.58 14.21 -11.50
N TYR A 383 -23.63 14.59 -12.36
CA TYR A 383 -23.94 15.22 -13.63
C TYR A 383 -24.55 14.22 -14.62
N GLN A 384 -24.06 12.98 -14.71
CA GLN A 384 -24.62 11.97 -15.62
C GLN A 384 -25.95 11.36 -15.13
N LYS A 385 -26.19 11.20 -13.82
CA LYS A 385 -27.53 10.84 -13.29
C LYS A 385 -28.48 12.03 -13.41
N LYS A 386 -28.05 13.27 -13.15
CA LYS A 386 -28.87 14.47 -13.45
C LYS A 386 -29.17 14.58 -14.95
N ALA A 387 -28.20 14.30 -15.82
CA ALA A 387 -28.37 14.31 -17.27
C ALA A 387 -29.26 13.15 -17.77
N ARG A 388 -29.10 11.93 -17.24
CA ARG A 388 -29.96 10.77 -17.54
C ARG A 388 -31.37 10.92 -16.97
N LYS A 389 -31.54 11.50 -15.77
CA LYS A 389 -32.86 11.90 -15.24
C LYS A 389 -33.51 12.99 -16.09
N ARG A 390 -32.74 14.00 -16.51
CA ARG A 390 -33.23 15.05 -17.43
C ARG A 390 -33.60 14.47 -18.80
N SER A 391 -32.80 13.55 -19.36
CA SER A 391 -33.09 12.91 -20.65
C SER A 391 -34.28 11.96 -20.58
N ARG A 392 -34.43 11.18 -19.49
CA ARG A 392 -35.64 10.36 -19.21
C ARG A 392 -36.87 11.23 -19.01
N SER A 393 -36.79 12.34 -18.27
CA SER A 393 -37.93 13.27 -18.11
C SER A 393 -38.31 13.97 -19.42
N ARG A 394 -37.33 14.27 -20.29
CA ARG A 394 -37.57 14.81 -21.63
C ARG A 394 -38.17 13.77 -22.57
N THR A 395 -37.76 12.51 -22.48
CA THR A 395 -38.34 11.41 -23.27
C THR A 395 -39.71 10.96 -22.76
N GLU A 396 -40.02 11.10 -21.47
CA GLU A 396 -41.39 10.92 -20.96
C GLU A 396 -42.30 12.10 -21.34
N LYS A 397 -41.83 13.35 -21.21
CA LYS A 397 -42.59 14.52 -21.68
C LYS A 397 -42.78 14.52 -23.20
N SER A 398 -41.80 14.04 -23.98
CA SER A 398 -41.95 13.92 -25.45
C SER A 398 -42.71 12.67 -25.89
N LYS A 399 -42.74 11.59 -25.09
CA LYS A 399 -43.61 10.43 -25.35
C LYS A 399 -45.07 10.71 -24.98
N ILE A 400 -45.34 11.63 -24.05
CA ILE A 400 -46.70 12.08 -23.73
C ILE A 400 -47.19 13.13 -24.75
N SER A 401 -46.30 13.85 -25.45
CA SER A 401 -46.69 14.83 -26.48
C SER A 401 -46.77 14.30 -27.93
N LEU A 402 -46.52 13.00 -28.15
CA LEU A 402 -46.58 12.38 -29.49
C LEU A 402 -47.75 11.41 -29.68
N ARG A 403 -48.68 11.33 -28.72
CA ARG A 403 -49.96 10.64 -28.91
C ARG A 403 -51.08 11.67 -29.17
N SER A 404 -51.51 11.66 -30.44
CA SER A 404 -52.63 12.38 -31.05
C SER A 404 -52.37 13.82 -31.52
N LYS A 405 -52.24 13.98 -32.84
CA LYS A 405 -53.30 14.51 -33.72
C LYS A 405 -52.86 14.21 -35.15
N TYR A 406 -53.76 13.61 -35.94
CA TYR A 406 -53.64 13.27 -37.37
C TYR A 406 -53.14 11.85 -37.69
N SER A 407 -54.14 10.99 -37.85
CA SER A 407 -54.18 9.78 -38.68
C SER A 407 -54.43 10.14 -40.16
N PHE A 408 -54.21 9.15 -41.05
CA PHE A 408 -54.49 9.08 -42.51
C PHE A 408 -53.41 9.75 -43.38
N PHE A 409 -52.78 9.12 -44.39
CA PHE A 409 -52.97 7.87 -45.14
C PHE A 409 -51.65 7.10 -45.26
#